data_AF-A0A0J5P4C5-F1
#
_entry.id   AF-A0A0J5P4C5-F1
#
_cell.length_a   1.000
_cell.length_b   1.000
_cell.length_c   1.000
_cell.angle_alpha   90.00
_cell.angle_beta   90.00
_cell.angle_gamma   90.00
#
_symmetry.space_group_name_H-M   'P 1'
#
loop_
_entity.id
_entity.type
_entity.pdbx_description
1 polymer ?
#
loop_
_entity_poly.entity_id
_entity_poly.type
_entity_poly.pdbx_seq_one_letter_code
_entity_poly.pdbx_strand_id
1 'polypeptide(L)' 'MAKRDLPQNSEKKSDKESVHIELAIEEAEAFKQEMKRIGLRSKSAMGRVLIRKALGLSK' A
#
# COMPACT_ATOMS: atom_id res chain seq x y z
N MET A 1 -29.11 -11.38 35.07
CA MET A 1 -27.68 -11.78 35.07
C MET A 1 -27.45 -12.53 33.76
N ALA A 2 -26.52 -12.24 32.85
CA ALA A 2 -25.31 -11.44 32.88
C ALA A 2 -25.20 -10.62 31.58
N LYS A 3 -24.94 -9.31 31.68
CA LYS A 3 -24.41 -8.53 30.56
C LYS A 3 -22.95 -8.92 30.42
N ARG A 4 -22.59 -9.67 29.38
CA ARG A 4 -21.20 -9.84 28.98
C ARG A 4 -20.88 -8.72 28.00
N ASP A 5 -20.59 -7.56 28.55
CA ASP A 5 -19.86 -6.52 27.82
C ASP A 5 -18.45 -7.07 27.63
N LEU A 6 -18.21 -7.72 26.48
CA LEU A 6 -16.87 -8.07 26.04
C LEU A 6 -16.21 -6.75 25.61
N PRO A 7 -15.18 -6.24 26.30
CA PRO A 7 -14.49 -5.05 25.83
C PRO A 7 -13.72 -5.44 24.57
N GLN A 8 -14.23 -5.03 23.41
CA GLN A 8 -13.61 -5.24 22.10
C GLN A 8 -12.47 -4.21 21.90
N ASN A 9 -11.52 -4.16 22.84
CA ASN A 9 -10.26 -3.43 22.65
C ASN A 9 -9.32 -4.30 21.80
N SER A 10 -9.72 -4.61 20.57
CA SER A 10 -8.77 -5.12 19.59
C SER A 10 -7.96 -3.93 19.10
N GLU A 11 -6.86 -3.63 19.77
CA GLU A 11 -5.75 -2.94 19.13
C GLU A 11 -5.35 -3.79 17.92
N LYS A 12 -5.94 -3.48 16.75
CA LYS A 12 -5.58 -4.10 15.49
C LYS A 12 -4.13 -3.69 15.20
N LYS A 13 -3.18 -4.51 15.63
CA LYS A 13 -1.82 -4.47 15.11
C LYS A 13 -1.94 -4.71 13.61
N SER A 14 -1.75 -3.65 12.82
CA SER A 14 -1.72 -3.80 11.38
C SER A 14 -0.45 -4.58 11.05
N ASP A 15 -0.58 -5.78 10.48
CA ASP A 15 0.54 -6.55 9.93
C ASP A 15 1.06 -5.81 8.70
N LYS A 16 1.85 -4.76 8.95
CA LYS A 16 2.51 -3.97 7.92
C LYS A 16 3.83 -4.63 7.63
N GLU A 17 3.87 -5.41 6.55
CA GLU A 17 5.12 -5.91 5.99
C GLU A 17 5.72 -4.87 5.03
N SER A 18 7.03 -4.65 5.16
CA SER A 18 7.80 -3.79 4.25
C SER A 18 8.66 -4.67 3.35
N VAL A 19 8.57 -4.44 2.04
CA VAL A 19 9.38 -5.12 1.04
C VAL A 19 10.28 -4.11 0.33
N HIS A 20 11.53 -4.49 0.11
CA HIS A 20 12.48 -3.73 -0.69
C HIS A 20 12.51 -4.30 -2.10
N ILE A 21 12.40 -3.43 -3.10
CA ILE A 21 12.44 -3.79 -4.52
C ILE A 21 13.53 -2.94 -5.15
N GLU A 22 14.46 -3.59 -5.83
CA GLU A 22 15.46 -2.94 -6.66
C GLU A 22 14.93 -2.84 -8.09
N LEU A 23 15.15 -1.70 -8.72
CA LEU A 23 14.75 -1.42 -10.09
C LEU A 23 15.98 -1.05 -10.89
N ALA A 24 15.99 -1.41 -12.17
CA ALA A 24 16.96 -0.85 -13.11
C ALA A 24 16.76 0.68 -13.22
N ILE A 25 17.78 1.39 -13.70
CA ILE A 25 17.75 2.85 -13.82
C ILE A 25 16.57 3.30 -14.70
N GLU A 26 16.38 2.65 -15.85
CA GLU A 26 15.29 2.95 -16.79
C GLU A 26 13.91 2.74 -16.17
N GLU A 27 13.73 1.64 -15.43
CA GLU A 27 12.49 1.34 -14.71
C GLU A 27 12.22 2.36 -13.60
N ALA A 28 13.26 2.79 -12.90
CA ALA A 28 13.16 3.81 -11.86
C ALA A 28 12.77 5.18 -12.43
N GLU A 29 13.22 5.52 -13.65
CA GLU A 29 12.81 6.71 -14.36
C GLU A 29 11.35 6.64 -14.80
N ALA A 30 10.95 5.55 -15.44
CA ALA A 30 9.56 5.30 -15.82
C ALA A 30 8.63 5.37 -14.60
N PHE A 31 9.04 4.77 -13.47
CA PHE A 31 8.31 4.83 -12.21
C PHE A 31 8.15 6.26 -11.69
N LYS A 32 9.20 7.09 -11.74
CA LYS A 32 9.14 8.51 -11.32
C LYS A 32 8.25 9.34 -12.25
N GLN A 33 8.31 9.11 -13.56
CA GLN A 33 7.45 9.81 -14.51
C GLN A 33 5.98 9.47 -14.27
N GLU A 34 5.67 8.18 -14.08
CA GLU A 34 4.32 7.73 -13.78
C GLU A 34 3.81 8.30 -12.45
N MET A 35 4.65 8.33 -11.40
CA MET A 35 4.33 9.01 -10.14
C MET A 35 3.94 10.47 -10.33
N LYS A 36 4.68 11.21 -11.17
CA LYS A 36 4.37 12.61 -11.50
C LYS A 36 3.03 12.72 -12.24
N ARG A 37 2.79 11.84 -13.22
CA ARG A 37 1.56 11.81 -14.04
C ARG A 37 0.30 11.68 -13.19
N ILE A 38 0.33 10.82 -12.18
CA ILE A 38 -0.81 10.57 -11.28
C ILE A 38 -0.80 11.46 -10.02
N GLY A 39 0.20 12.33 -9.87
CA GLY A 39 0.32 13.26 -8.73
C GLY A 39 0.68 12.61 -7.40
N LEU A 40 1.26 11.40 -7.39
CA LEU A 40 1.66 10.72 -6.15
C LEU A 40 3.01 11.22 -5.66
N ARG A 41 3.07 11.59 -4.37
CA ARG A 41 4.30 12.05 -3.70
C ARG A 41 5.12 10.93 -3.05
N SER A 42 4.54 9.74 -2.85
CA SER A 42 5.17 8.63 -2.12
C SER A 42 5.38 7.41 -3.02
N LYS A 43 6.62 6.89 -3.05
CA LYS A 43 6.98 5.66 -3.77
C LYS A 43 6.14 4.46 -3.28
N SER A 44 5.93 4.36 -1.97
CA SER A 44 5.12 3.29 -1.38
C SER A 44 3.65 3.41 -1.75
N ALA A 45 3.13 4.63 -1.89
CA ALA A 45 1.76 4.84 -2.39
C ALA A 45 1.63 4.38 -3.84
N MET A 46 2.61 4.69 -4.67
CA MET A 46 2.65 4.23 -6.06
C MET A 46 2.76 2.70 -6.16
N GLY A 47 3.65 2.08 -5.39
CA GLY A 47 3.75 0.61 -5.34
C GLY A 47 2.43 -0.06 -4.99
N ARG A 48 1.69 0.48 -4.01
CA ARG A 48 0.34 -0.03 -3.67
C ARG A 48 -0.66 0.12 -4.82
N VAL A 49 -0.62 1.23 -5.57
CA VAL A 49 -1.50 1.44 -6.73
C VAL A 49 -1.18 0.43 -7.82
N LEU A 50 0.10 0.22 -8.13
CA LEU A 50 0.53 -0.75 -9.13
C LEU A 50 0.11 -2.17 -8.75
N ILE A 51 0.34 -2.58 -7.50
CA ILE A 51 -0.09 -3.90 -7.02
C ILE A 51 -1.61 -4.06 -7.11
N ARG A 52 -2.38 -3.05 -6.67
CA ARG A 52 -3.85 -3.10 -6.80
C ARG A 52 -4.29 -3.21 -8.25
N LYS A 53 -3.66 -2.48 -9.16
CA LYS A 53 -3.96 -2.54 -10.60
C LYS A 53 -3.65 -3.92 -11.17
N ALA A 54 -2.50 -4.51 -10.84
CA ALA A 54 -2.13 -5.86 -11.26
C ALA A 54 -3.09 -6.94 -10.74
N LEU A 55 -3.64 -6.74 -9.54
CA LEU A 55 -4.64 -7.63 -8.94
C LEU A 55 -6.08 -7.34 -9.43
N GLY A 56 -6.28 -6.38 -10.33
CA GLY A 56 -7.63 -5.98 -10.78
C GLY A 56 -8.48 -5.31 -9.68
N LEU A 57 -7.86 -4.83 -8.61
CA LEU A 57 -8.52 -4.18 -7.46
C LEU A 57 -8.61 -2.65 -7.61
N SER A 58 -8.10 -2.11 -8.72
CA SER A 58 -8.25 -0.70 -9.07
C SER A 58 -9.62 -0.50 -9.72
N LYS A 59 -10.60 -0.04 -8.94
CA LYS A 59 -11.86 0.52 -9.47
C LYS A 59 -11.66 1.94 -9.97
#